data_AF-A0A7L4GIC3-F1
#
_entry.id   AF-A0A7L4GIC3-F1
#
_cell.length_a   1.000
_cell.length_b   1.000
_cell.length_c   1.000
_cell.angle_alpha   90.00
_cell.angle_beta   90.00
_cell.angle_gamma   90.00
#
_symmetry.space_group_name_H-M   'P 1'
#
loop_
_entity.id
_entity.type
_entity.pdbx_description
1 polymer ?
#
loop_
_entity_poly.entity_id
_entity_poly.type
_entity_poly.pdbx_seq_one_letter_code
_entity_poly.pdbx_strand_id
1 'polypeptide(L)'
;VLSWIHPETQAVIMRCSQPLVGMSGKRNKDDERYLDIIREANRQISKLTIYDARPNVNAVANKATGGGYEGEDAYPNAELFFLDIHNIHVMRESLKKLKDIVYPNVEESHWLSSLESTHWLEHIKLVLTGAIQVADKVSSGRSSVLVHCSDGWDRTAQLTSLAMLMLDSYYRTIEGFEVLVQKEWISFGHKFASRIGHGDKNHADADRSPIFLQFIDCVWQMSKQFPTAFEFNEQFLITILDHLYSCRFGTFLYNSESLRGKEKVTEKTLSLWSLINSEKSKYTNPFYTKELNRALYPVASMRHLELWVHYYIRWNPRIRQQQPNPVEQRYMELLALRDDYMRRLEELQITNNSKISNSSASSASPSQMMSQVQTHF
;
A
#
# COMPACT_ATOMS: atom_id res chain seq x y z
N VAL A 1 12.14 8.45 -12.68
CA VAL A 1 11.73 7.26 -13.46
C VAL A 1 10.25 6.96 -13.25
N LEU A 2 9.61 6.24 -14.18
CA LEU A 2 8.17 5.97 -14.16
C LEU A 2 7.78 4.94 -13.08
N SER A 3 6.79 5.30 -12.25
CA SER A 3 6.14 4.36 -11.32
C SER A 3 4.82 3.85 -11.87
N TRP A 4 3.96 4.74 -12.37
CA TRP A 4 2.61 4.41 -12.86
C TRP A 4 2.14 5.38 -13.95
N ILE A 5 1.24 4.94 -14.81
CA ILE A 5 0.64 5.73 -15.88
C ILE A 5 -0.88 5.54 -15.90
N HIS A 6 -1.61 6.64 -15.99
CA HIS A 6 -3.07 6.62 -16.06
C HIS A 6 -3.53 6.08 -17.42
N PRO A 7 -4.40 5.05 -17.46
CA PRO A 7 -4.75 4.38 -18.71
C PRO A 7 -5.43 5.31 -19.72
N GLU A 8 -6.27 6.23 -19.26
CA GLU A 8 -6.99 7.17 -20.14
C GLU A 8 -6.26 8.48 -20.39
N THR A 9 -5.83 9.18 -19.34
CA THR A 9 -5.26 10.53 -19.45
C THR A 9 -3.78 10.54 -19.83
N GLN A 10 -3.09 9.40 -19.71
CA GLN A 10 -1.65 9.26 -19.87
C GLN A 10 -0.83 10.11 -18.88
N ALA A 11 -1.47 10.66 -17.83
CA ALA A 11 -0.78 11.30 -16.73
C ALA A 11 0.06 10.27 -15.97
N VAL A 12 1.28 10.65 -15.58
CA VAL A 12 2.24 9.72 -14.96
C VAL A 12 2.57 10.10 -13.52
N ILE A 13 2.85 9.08 -12.70
CA ILE A 13 3.56 9.23 -11.43
C ILE A 13 5.01 8.85 -11.69
N MET A 14 5.91 9.83 -11.54
CA MET A 14 7.36 9.66 -11.61
C MET A 14 7.95 9.69 -10.20
N ARG A 15 9.09 9.01 -10.01
CA ARG A 15 9.86 9.05 -8.75
C ARG A 15 11.35 9.29 -8.94
N CYS A 16 11.99 9.92 -7.97
CA CYS A 16 13.44 10.10 -7.90
C CYS A 16 13.93 10.38 -6.46
N SER A 17 15.25 10.55 -6.30
CA SER A 17 15.88 11.21 -5.16
C SER A 17 15.90 12.73 -5.37
N GLN A 18 16.32 13.48 -4.35
CA GLN A 18 16.51 14.93 -4.48
C GLN A 18 17.55 15.31 -5.55
N PRO A 19 17.43 16.52 -6.13
CA PRO A 19 18.48 17.10 -6.96
C PRO A 19 19.69 17.54 -6.13
N LEU A 20 20.88 17.53 -6.74
CA LEU A 20 22.15 17.93 -6.11
C LEU A 20 22.46 19.41 -6.35
N VAL A 21 21.57 20.28 -5.87
CA VAL A 21 21.65 21.74 -6.08
C VAL A 21 22.77 22.35 -5.23
N GLY A 22 22.83 21.98 -3.96
CA GLY A 22 23.76 22.54 -2.97
C GLY A 22 23.56 24.03 -2.70
N MET A 23 24.41 24.60 -1.85
CA MET A 23 24.40 26.04 -1.55
C MET A 23 24.77 26.92 -2.75
N SER A 24 25.58 26.39 -3.66
CA SER A 24 26.03 27.11 -4.86
C SER A 24 24.95 27.23 -5.94
N GLY A 25 23.76 26.65 -5.75
CA GLY A 25 22.68 26.70 -6.73
C GLY A 25 23.03 25.99 -8.03
N LYS A 26 23.72 24.85 -7.96
CA LYS A 26 24.12 24.07 -9.14
C LYS A 26 22.88 23.63 -9.91
N ARG A 27 23.01 23.65 -11.23
CA ARG A 27 21.98 23.31 -12.19
C ARG A 27 22.46 22.19 -13.10
N ASN A 28 21.52 21.40 -13.61
CA ASN A 28 21.81 20.35 -14.57
C ASN A 28 20.82 20.46 -15.74
N LYS A 29 21.32 20.82 -16.92
CA LYS A 29 20.49 21.02 -18.12
C LYS A 29 19.80 19.75 -18.59
N ASP A 30 20.42 18.59 -18.40
CA ASP A 30 19.83 17.31 -18.78
C ASP A 30 18.67 16.96 -17.85
N ASP A 31 18.80 17.26 -16.55
CA ASP A 31 17.73 17.09 -15.57
C ASP A 31 16.55 18.05 -15.85
N GLU A 32 16.83 19.33 -16.04
CA GLU A 32 15.83 20.34 -16.43
C GLU A 32 15.07 19.90 -17.70
N ARG A 33 15.81 19.47 -18.74
CA ARG A 33 15.20 18.95 -19.97
C ARG A 33 14.40 17.68 -19.72
N TYR A 34 14.84 16.80 -18.84
CA TYR A 34 14.14 15.55 -18.52
C TYR A 34 12.78 15.83 -17.85
N LEU A 35 12.72 16.76 -16.90
CA LEU A 35 11.46 17.20 -16.30
C LEU A 35 10.52 17.86 -17.33
N ASP A 36 11.07 18.67 -18.24
CA ASP A 36 10.30 19.23 -19.35
C ASP A 36 9.75 18.15 -20.30
N ILE A 37 10.50 17.08 -20.57
CA ILE A 37 10.02 15.96 -21.40
C ILE A 37 8.85 15.23 -20.70
N ILE A 38 8.94 15.02 -19.38
CA ILE A 38 7.83 14.42 -18.61
C ILE A 38 6.58 15.29 -18.71
N ARG A 39 6.75 16.61 -18.60
CA ARG A 39 5.67 17.59 -18.77
C ARG A 39 5.07 17.53 -20.17
N GLU A 40 5.92 17.63 -21.20
CA GLU A 40 5.52 17.63 -22.62
C GLU A 40 4.82 16.32 -23.04
N ALA A 41 5.20 15.19 -22.44
CA ALA A 41 4.54 13.91 -22.67
C ALA A 41 3.06 13.93 -22.24
N ASN A 42 2.72 14.73 -21.22
CA ASN A 42 1.35 15.03 -20.85
C ASN A 42 0.92 16.36 -21.46
N ARG A 43 0.34 16.31 -22.67
CA ARG A 43 -0.08 17.49 -23.46
C ARG A 43 -1.19 18.34 -22.82
N GLN A 44 -1.66 17.98 -21.62
CA GLN A 44 -2.75 18.66 -20.93
C GLN A 44 -2.27 19.63 -19.84
N ILE A 45 -0.96 19.66 -19.55
CA ILE A 45 -0.42 20.47 -18.45
C ILE A 45 0.55 21.56 -18.93
N SER A 46 0.45 22.74 -18.31
CA SER A 46 1.39 23.84 -18.51
C SER A 46 2.61 23.74 -17.62
N LYS A 47 2.46 23.19 -16.41
CA LYS A 47 3.52 22.95 -15.42
C LYS A 47 3.51 21.51 -14.91
N LEU A 48 4.68 20.96 -14.62
CA LEU A 48 4.86 19.68 -13.93
C LEU A 48 4.76 19.90 -12.41
N THR A 49 3.89 19.14 -11.74
CA THR A 49 3.82 19.20 -10.27
C THR A 49 4.86 18.28 -9.64
N ILE A 50 5.60 18.81 -8.68
CA ILE A 50 6.62 18.09 -7.91
C ILE A 50 6.16 18.05 -6.45
N TYR A 51 6.12 16.85 -5.88
CA TYR A 51 5.86 16.61 -4.47
C TYR A 51 7.15 16.17 -3.79
N ASP A 52 7.73 17.07 -2.98
CA ASP A 52 8.79 16.72 -2.04
C ASP A 52 8.15 16.26 -0.74
N ALA A 53 8.39 15.01 -0.37
CA ALA A 53 7.82 14.43 0.83
C ALA A 53 8.25 15.15 2.13
N ARG A 54 9.34 15.91 2.10
CA ARG A 54 9.96 16.49 3.30
C ARG A 54 9.21 17.74 3.78
N PRO A 55 9.34 18.10 5.06
CA PRO A 55 9.15 19.48 5.48
C PRO A 55 10.13 20.41 4.79
N ASN A 56 9.69 21.62 4.44
CA ASN A 56 10.53 22.64 3.78
C ASN A 56 11.87 22.85 4.52
N VAL A 57 11.82 22.97 5.85
CA VAL A 57 13.02 23.14 6.70
C VAL A 57 14.06 22.04 6.49
N ASN A 58 13.60 20.79 6.29
CA ASN A 58 14.49 19.66 6.05
C ASN A 58 15.05 19.68 4.63
N ALA A 59 14.27 20.12 3.64
CA ALA A 59 14.74 20.29 2.27
C ALA A 59 15.83 21.40 2.18
N VAL A 60 15.63 22.51 2.90
CA VAL A 60 16.63 23.58 3.04
C VAL A 60 17.89 23.07 3.74
N ALA A 61 17.76 22.28 4.81
CA ALA A 61 18.92 21.67 5.46
C ALA A 61 19.71 20.75 4.52
N ASN A 62 19.02 19.95 3.70
CA ASN A 62 19.69 19.11 2.69
C ASN A 62 20.38 19.95 1.59
N LYS A 63 19.84 21.12 1.24
CA LYS A 63 20.50 22.06 0.32
C LYS A 63 21.84 22.54 0.87
N ALA A 64 21.95 22.72 2.18
CA ALA A 64 23.21 23.07 2.83
C ALA A 64 24.28 21.97 2.74
N THR A 65 23.88 20.70 2.64
CA THR A 65 24.77 19.54 2.56
C THR A 65 24.96 18.99 1.14
N GLY A 66 24.60 19.76 0.11
CA GLY A 66 24.83 19.39 -1.30
C GLY A 66 23.63 18.77 -2.03
N GLY A 67 22.55 18.44 -1.33
CA GLY A 67 21.27 18.07 -1.92
C GLY A 67 20.44 19.31 -2.29
N GLY A 68 19.11 19.24 -2.11
CA GLY A 68 18.23 20.40 -2.31
C GLY A 68 16.88 20.03 -2.92
N TYR A 69 16.32 20.97 -3.67
CA TYR A 69 15.01 20.87 -4.31
C TYR A 69 14.97 21.80 -5.53
N GLU A 70 14.01 21.58 -6.40
CA GLU A 70 13.79 22.25 -7.68
C GLU A 70 13.26 23.68 -7.45
N GLY A 71 14.15 24.67 -7.55
CA GLY A 71 13.77 26.09 -7.43
C GLY A 71 13.14 26.64 -8.71
N GLU A 72 12.23 27.61 -8.57
CA GLU A 72 11.46 28.19 -9.68
C GLU A 72 12.34 28.78 -10.80
N ASP A 73 13.48 29.39 -10.46
CA ASP A 73 14.42 29.96 -11.44
C ASP A 73 15.07 28.89 -12.34
N ALA A 74 15.28 27.68 -11.80
CA ALA A 74 15.89 26.57 -12.53
C ALA A 74 14.84 25.73 -13.26
N TYR A 75 13.64 25.60 -12.69
CA TYR A 75 12.55 24.79 -13.21
C TYR A 75 11.28 25.64 -13.37
N PRO A 76 11.24 26.61 -14.31
CA PRO A 76 10.13 27.56 -14.46
C PRO A 76 8.81 26.89 -14.85
N ASN A 77 8.89 25.72 -15.48
CA ASN A 77 7.73 24.90 -15.87
C ASN A 77 7.37 23.84 -14.82
N ALA A 78 7.86 23.97 -13.59
CA ALA A 78 7.50 23.10 -12.49
C ALA A 78 6.84 23.88 -11.35
N GLU A 79 6.10 23.17 -10.50
CA GLU A 79 5.50 23.69 -9.28
C GLU A 79 5.76 22.70 -8.14
N LEU A 80 6.45 23.16 -7.09
CA LEU A 80 6.92 22.32 -5.99
C LEU A 80 6.05 22.47 -4.75
N PHE A 81 5.65 21.33 -4.16
CA PHE A 81 4.90 21.24 -2.92
C PHE A 81 5.65 20.39 -1.88
N PHE A 82 5.67 20.84 -0.64
CA PHE A 82 6.21 20.10 0.50
C PHE A 82 5.08 19.38 1.26
N LEU A 83 5.30 18.11 1.60
CA LEU A 83 4.27 17.26 2.25
C LEU A 83 4.46 17.07 3.76
N ASP A 84 5.51 17.70 4.34
CA ASP A 84 5.77 17.71 5.78
C ASP A 84 5.96 16.32 6.45
N ILE A 85 6.33 15.30 5.68
CA ILE A 85 6.61 13.95 6.20
C ILE A 85 8.04 13.88 6.74
N HIS A 86 8.14 13.73 8.05
CA HIS A 86 9.39 13.73 8.80
C HIS A 86 10.31 12.55 8.44
N ASN A 87 11.58 12.64 8.85
CA ASN A 87 12.59 11.64 8.52
C ASN A 87 12.47 10.35 9.35
N ILE A 88 13.32 9.38 9.04
CA ILE A 88 13.34 8.05 9.65
C ILE A 88 13.52 8.07 11.18
N HIS A 89 14.20 9.08 11.73
CA HIS A 89 14.47 9.18 13.17
C HIS A 89 13.22 9.58 13.94
N VAL A 90 12.43 10.51 13.39
CA VAL A 90 11.15 10.93 13.98
C VAL A 90 10.17 9.75 13.98
N MET A 91 10.09 8.99 12.89
CA MET A 91 9.22 7.82 12.81
C MET A 91 9.63 6.70 13.80
N ARG A 92 10.94 6.50 13.99
CA ARG A 92 11.45 5.56 15.00
C ARG A 92 11.04 5.98 16.41
N GLU A 93 11.22 7.26 16.75
CA GLU A 93 10.87 7.76 18.09
C GLU A 93 9.36 7.71 18.33
N SER A 94 8.55 8.03 17.32
CA SER A 94 7.09 7.93 17.38
C SER A 94 6.62 6.50 17.68
N LEU A 95 7.16 5.49 16.98
CA LEU A 95 6.83 4.08 17.25
C LEU A 95 7.32 3.63 18.63
N LYS A 96 8.48 4.10 19.07
CA LYS A 96 9.00 3.80 20.42
C LYS A 96 8.03 4.29 21.49
N LYS A 97 7.59 5.54 21.40
CA LYS A 97 6.55 6.10 22.30
C LYS A 97 5.25 5.30 22.24
N LEU A 98 4.81 4.91 21.04
CA LEU A 98 3.61 4.10 20.88
C LEU A 98 3.73 2.76 21.60
N LYS A 99 4.85 2.05 21.42
CA LYS A 99 5.12 0.79 22.11
C LYS A 99 5.03 0.95 23.64
N ASP A 100 5.61 2.02 24.17
CA ASP A 100 5.69 2.26 25.62
C ASP A 100 4.31 2.48 26.26
N ILE A 101 3.32 2.98 25.51
CA ILE A 101 1.95 3.18 26.02
C ILE A 101 1.01 1.98 25.79
N VAL A 102 1.37 1.04 24.90
CA VAL A 102 0.50 -0.11 24.57
C VAL A 102 0.95 -1.44 25.17
N TYR A 103 2.21 -1.55 25.63
CA TYR A 103 2.77 -2.81 26.12
C TYR A 103 3.70 -2.59 27.33
N PRO A 104 3.62 -3.39 28.41
CA PRO A 104 2.77 -4.59 28.55
C PRO A 104 1.33 -4.31 28.98
N ASN A 105 1.07 -3.14 29.58
CA ASN A 105 -0.24 -2.73 30.06
C ASN A 105 -0.64 -1.41 29.40
N VAL A 106 -1.94 -1.23 29.16
CA VAL A 106 -2.51 0.04 28.66
C VAL A 106 -3.08 0.80 29.85
N GLU A 107 -2.70 2.06 30.01
CA GLU A 107 -3.29 2.98 30.98
C GLU A 107 -4.52 3.65 30.34
N GLU A 108 -5.69 3.45 30.91
CA GLU A 108 -6.96 3.85 30.29
C GLU A 108 -7.33 5.32 30.55
N SER A 109 -6.94 5.89 31.70
CA SER A 109 -7.37 7.22 32.15
C SER A 109 -6.84 8.34 31.25
N HIS A 110 -5.65 8.14 30.68
CA HIS A 110 -4.97 9.09 29.79
C HIS A 110 -4.73 8.51 28.39
N TRP A 111 -5.50 7.49 27.98
CA TRP A 111 -5.29 6.78 26.71
C TRP A 111 -5.17 7.71 25.50
N LEU A 112 -6.14 8.61 25.31
CA LEU A 112 -6.19 9.49 24.14
C LEU A 112 -5.04 10.50 24.11
N SER A 113 -4.73 11.15 25.25
CA SER A 113 -3.60 12.08 25.35
C SER A 113 -2.26 11.39 25.21
N SER A 114 -2.13 10.17 25.74
CA SER A 114 -0.92 9.36 25.60
C SER A 114 -0.70 9.00 24.13
N LEU A 115 -1.74 8.53 23.43
CA LEU A 115 -1.69 8.22 22.00
C LEU A 115 -1.34 9.47 21.17
N GLU A 116 -1.95 10.61 21.46
CA GLU A 116 -1.64 11.88 20.80
C GLU A 116 -0.15 12.25 20.95
N SER A 117 0.42 12.10 22.16
CA SER A 117 1.83 12.41 22.45
C SER A 117 2.86 11.57 21.68
N THR A 118 2.42 10.44 21.11
CA THR A 118 3.25 9.59 20.23
C THR A 118 3.41 10.19 18.84
N HIS A 119 2.46 11.03 18.41
CA HIS A 119 2.30 11.51 17.04
C HIS A 119 2.15 10.42 15.96
N TRP A 120 1.95 9.14 16.35
CA TRP A 120 1.91 8.04 15.38
C TRP A 120 0.81 8.23 14.34
N LEU A 121 -0.43 8.45 14.78
CA LEU A 121 -1.56 8.69 13.89
C LEU A 121 -1.44 10.00 13.10
N GLU A 122 -0.74 11.00 13.63
CA GLU A 122 -0.43 12.22 12.89
C GLU A 122 0.53 11.94 11.73
N HIS A 123 1.53 11.07 11.93
CA HIS A 123 2.41 10.65 10.84
C HIS A 123 1.70 9.78 9.80
N ILE A 124 0.82 8.85 10.22
CA ILE A 124 -0.05 8.09 9.30
C ILE A 124 -0.92 9.04 8.48
N LYS A 125 -1.52 10.05 9.13
CA LYS A 125 -2.31 11.09 8.47
C LYS A 125 -1.51 11.83 7.41
N LEU A 126 -0.29 12.28 7.72
CA LEU A 126 0.54 13.03 6.77
C LEU A 126 0.92 12.19 5.55
N VAL A 127 1.28 10.92 5.75
CA VAL A 127 1.59 9.97 4.66
C VAL A 127 0.36 9.75 3.76
N LEU A 128 -0.81 9.49 4.35
CA LEU A 128 -2.05 9.33 3.59
C LEU A 128 -2.46 10.63 2.87
N THR A 129 -2.33 11.79 3.53
CA THR A 129 -2.64 13.09 2.93
C THR A 129 -1.76 13.35 1.70
N GLY A 130 -0.45 13.11 1.81
CA GLY A 130 0.45 13.25 0.67
C GLY A 130 0.10 12.30 -0.48
N ALA A 131 -0.23 11.04 -0.17
CA ALA A 131 -0.64 10.08 -1.20
C ALA A 131 -1.97 10.46 -1.89
N ILE A 132 -2.94 11.00 -1.13
CA ILE A 132 -4.20 11.54 -1.66
C ILE A 132 -3.91 12.69 -2.63
N GLN A 133 -3.02 13.63 -2.26
CA GLN A 133 -2.65 14.74 -3.14
C GLN A 133 -2.03 14.25 -4.45
N VAL A 134 -1.12 13.28 -4.39
CA VAL A 134 -0.53 12.65 -5.58
C VAL A 134 -1.62 12.00 -6.45
N ALA A 135 -2.52 11.22 -5.84
CA ALA A 135 -3.59 10.53 -6.57
C ALA A 135 -4.59 11.51 -7.21
N ASP A 136 -5.06 12.50 -6.46
CA ASP A 136 -6.03 13.50 -6.93
C ASP A 136 -5.45 14.35 -8.06
N LYS A 137 -4.18 14.76 -7.96
CA LYS A 137 -3.51 15.52 -9.01
C LYS A 137 -3.42 14.75 -10.33
N VAL A 138 -3.21 13.44 -10.26
CA VAL A 138 -3.12 12.56 -11.44
C VAL A 138 -4.49 12.22 -12.03
N SER A 139 -5.48 11.89 -11.18
CA SER A 139 -6.81 11.48 -11.61
C SER A 139 -7.70 12.69 -11.93
N SER A 140 -8.05 13.50 -10.93
CA SER A 140 -8.91 14.67 -11.08
C SER A 140 -8.20 15.80 -11.83
N GLY A 141 -6.93 16.05 -11.48
CA GLY A 141 -6.12 17.10 -12.08
C GLY A 141 -5.56 16.76 -13.47
N ARG A 142 -5.67 15.50 -13.90
CA ARG A 142 -5.13 14.96 -15.18
C ARG A 142 -3.65 15.32 -15.40
N SER A 143 -2.90 15.50 -14.32
CA SER A 143 -1.55 16.06 -14.34
C SER A 143 -0.52 15.01 -13.99
N SER A 144 0.56 14.98 -14.75
CA SER A 144 1.75 14.21 -14.37
C SER A 144 2.38 14.82 -13.12
N VAL A 145 2.99 13.97 -12.30
CA VAL A 145 3.61 14.36 -11.04
C VAL A 145 4.98 13.69 -10.88
N LEU A 146 5.91 14.40 -10.23
CA LEU A 146 7.19 13.86 -9.77
C LEU A 146 7.18 13.80 -8.25
N VAL A 147 7.47 12.63 -7.67
CA VAL A 147 7.51 12.43 -6.23
C VAL A 147 8.93 12.11 -5.79
N HIS A 148 9.47 12.87 -4.85
CA HIS A 148 10.79 12.58 -4.28
C HIS A 148 10.84 12.90 -2.78
N CYS A 149 11.98 12.57 -2.17
CA CYS A 149 12.33 13.01 -0.83
C CYS A 149 13.83 13.30 -0.83
N SER A 150 14.58 12.94 0.24
CA SER A 150 16.05 12.98 0.19
C SER A 150 16.59 11.89 -0.75
N ASP A 151 16.51 10.62 -0.35
CA ASP A 151 17.13 9.52 -1.10
C ASP A 151 16.18 8.80 -2.08
N GLY A 152 14.87 9.06 -2.00
CA GLY A 152 13.90 8.50 -2.93
C GLY A 152 13.45 7.05 -2.64
N TRP A 153 13.88 6.44 -1.54
CA TRP A 153 13.58 5.02 -1.21
C TRP A 153 12.71 4.79 0.04
N ASP A 154 12.41 5.83 0.84
CA ASP A 154 11.56 5.71 2.05
C ASP A 154 10.18 6.33 1.81
N ARG A 155 10.04 7.64 2.07
CA ARG A 155 8.77 8.37 1.93
C ARG A 155 8.23 8.37 0.51
N THR A 156 9.13 8.42 -0.48
CA THR A 156 8.76 8.28 -1.89
C THR A 156 8.08 6.95 -2.16
N ALA A 157 8.59 5.84 -1.61
CA ALA A 157 7.96 4.53 -1.78
C ALA A 157 6.59 4.45 -1.08
N GLN A 158 6.44 5.08 0.11
CA GLN A 158 5.15 5.22 0.79
C GLN A 158 4.14 5.94 -0.12
N LEU A 159 4.51 7.11 -0.63
CA LEU A 159 3.63 7.97 -1.41
C LEU A 159 3.23 7.36 -2.76
N THR A 160 4.21 6.85 -3.54
CA THR A 160 3.90 6.26 -4.85
C THR A 160 3.05 5.01 -4.70
N SER A 161 3.37 4.14 -3.73
CA SER A 161 2.61 2.89 -3.53
C SER A 161 1.17 3.16 -3.08
N LEU A 162 0.97 4.09 -2.15
CA LEU A 162 -0.38 4.44 -1.67
C LEU A 162 -1.20 5.13 -2.75
N ALA A 163 -0.61 6.06 -3.51
CA ALA A 163 -1.30 6.67 -4.65
C ALA A 163 -1.68 5.62 -5.70
N MET A 164 -0.79 4.65 -5.98
CA MET A 164 -1.09 3.55 -6.90
C MET A 164 -2.24 2.66 -6.39
N LEU A 165 -2.32 2.38 -5.08
CA LEU A 165 -3.47 1.65 -4.50
C LEU A 165 -4.79 2.42 -4.61
N MET A 166 -4.72 3.74 -4.47
CA MET A 166 -5.88 4.62 -4.63
C MET A 166 -6.35 4.63 -6.07
N LEU A 167 -5.44 4.67 -7.04
CA LEU A 167 -5.76 4.86 -8.46
C LEU A 167 -6.10 3.56 -9.20
N ASP A 168 -5.45 2.45 -8.85
CA ASP A 168 -5.48 1.23 -9.66
C ASP A 168 -6.04 0.04 -8.88
N SER A 169 -7.17 -0.49 -9.37
CA SER A 169 -7.81 -1.69 -8.81
C SER A 169 -6.95 -2.94 -8.86
N TYR A 170 -5.99 -3.02 -9.78
CA TYR A 170 -5.07 -4.16 -9.85
C TYR A 170 -4.30 -4.32 -8.54
N TYR A 171 -3.70 -3.25 -8.01
CA TYR A 171 -2.89 -3.31 -6.78
C TYR A 171 -3.70 -3.61 -5.52
N ARG A 172 -5.04 -3.59 -5.59
CA ARG A 172 -5.94 -3.98 -4.50
C ARG A 172 -6.28 -5.47 -4.48
N THR A 173 -5.85 -6.22 -5.49
CA THR A 173 -5.84 -7.69 -5.48
C THR A 173 -4.69 -8.23 -4.64
N ILE A 174 -4.75 -9.48 -4.18
CA ILE A 174 -3.65 -10.14 -3.46
C ILE A 174 -2.39 -10.11 -4.34
N GLU A 175 -2.48 -10.62 -5.56
CA GLU A 175 -1.35 -10.66 -6.50
C GLU A 175 -0.85 -9.26 -6.85
N GLY A 176 -1.76 -8.32 -7.13
CA GLY A 176 -1.36 -6.95 -7.44
C GLY A 176 -0.66 -6.27 -6.27
N PHE A 177 -1.09 -6.49 -5.03
CA PHE A 177 -0.40 -5.96 -3.87
C PHE A 177 1.00 -6.54 -3.70
N GLU A 178 1.16 -7.85 -3.92
CA GLU A 178 2.49 -8.50 -3.92
C GLU A 178 3.39 -7.89 -4.98
N VAL A 179 2.88 -7.65 -6.19
CA VAL A 179 3.59 -6.96 -7.28
C VAL A 179 3.93 -5.53 -6.91
N LEU A 180 3.02 -4.81 -6.25
CA LEU A 180 3.26 -3.44 -5.78
C LEU A 180 4.45 -3.41 -4.80
N VAL A 181 4.47 -4.31 -3.82
CA VAL A 181 5.57 -4.43 -2.85
C VAL A 181 6.87 -4.83 -3.57
N GLN A 182 6.81 -5.80 -4.48
CA GLN A 182 7.98 -6.24 -5.24
C GLN A 182 8.57 -5.12 -6.10
N LYS A 183 7.73 -4.28 -6.70
CA LYS A 183 8.12 -3.15 -7.54
C LYS A 183 8.52 -1.93 -6.72
N GLU A 184 7.57 -1.28 -6.04
CA GLU A 184 7.79 0.05 -5.45
C GLU A 184 8.69 0.06 -4.22
N TRP A 185 8.86 -1.10 -3.57
CA TRP A 185 9.68 -1.23 -2.37
C TRP A 185 10.94 -2.05 -2.62
N ILE A 186 10.80 -3.28 -3.12
CA ILE A 186 11.94 -4.20 -3.22
C ILE A 186 12.86 -3.83 -4.39
N SER A 187 12.35 -3.73 -5.63
CA SER A 187 13.19 -3.43 -6.79
C SER A 187 13.72 -2.00 -6.76
N PHE A 188 12.89 -1.03 -6.34
CA PHE A 188 13.30 0.37 -6.17
C PHE A 188 14.19 0.64 -4.94
N GLY A 189 14.60 -0.40 -4.21
CA GLY A 189 15.73 -0.30 -3.28
C GLY A 189 15.40 0.32 -1.92
N HIS A 190 14.17 0.14 -1.41
CA HIS A 190 13.94 0.35 0.01
C HIS A 190 14.91 -0.51 0.81
N LYS A 191 15.67 0.11 1.73
CA LYS A 191 16.76 -0.52 2.47
C LYS A 191 16.24 -1.42 3.60
N PHE A 192 15.48 -2.48 3.28
CA PHE A 192 14.83 -3.36 4.26
C PHE A 192 15.81 -3.88 5.33
N ALA A 193 16.96 -4.43 4.93
CA ALA A 193 17.92 -4.96 5.89
C ALA A 193 18.44 -3.88 6.87
N SER A 194 18.69 -2.65 6.39
CA SER A 194 19.10 -1.54 7.26
C SER A 194 17.96 -1.00 8.12
N ARG A 195 16.74 -0.87 7.56
CA ARG A 195 15.57 -0.31 8.26
C ARG A 195 15.06 -1.24 9.37
N ILE A 196 15.22 -2.55 9.19
CA ILE A 196 14.79 -3.56 10.15
C ILE A 196 15.93 -4.02 11.06
N GLY A 197 17.17 -4.11 10.54
CA GLY A 197 18.32 -4.64 11.25
C GLY A 197 18.31 -6.17 11.33
N HIS A 198 18.09 -6.84 10.19
CA HIS A 198 18.00 -8.31 10.11
C HIS A 198 19.27 -9.00 10.64
N GLY A 199 19.13 -9.77 11.72
CA GLY A 199 20.24 -10.52 12.33
C GLY A 199 21.35 -9.67 12.94
N ASP A 200 21.17 -8.34 13.01
CA ASP A 200 22.16 -7.42 13.55
C ASP A 200 21.89 -7.13 15.04
N LYS A 201 22.93 -7.28 15.86
CA LYS A 201 22.89 -7.06 17.31
C LYS A 201 22.80 -5.59 17.70
N ASN A 202 23.16 -4.66 16.81
CA ASN A 202 23.13 -3.23 17.08
C ASN A 202 21.70 -2.66 17.08
N HIS A 203 20.95 -2.92 18.15
CA HIS A 203 19.58 -2.41 18.30
C HIS A 203 19.48 -0.87 18.33
N ALA A 204 20.59 -0.16 18.54
CA ALA A 204 20.66 1.30 18.62
C ALA A 204 20.99 1.97 17.27
N ASP A 205 21.12 1.19 16.19
CA ASP A 205 21.42 1.72 14.86
C ASP A 205 20.39 2.79 14.44
N ALA A 206 20.90 3.98 14.11
CA ALA A 206 20.11 5.13 13.70
C ALA A 206 19.47 4.96 12.31
N ASP A 207 19.86 3.96 11.53
CA ASP A 207 19.22 3.62 10.26
C ASP A 207 17.93 2.81 10.42
N ARG A 208 17.66 2.23 11.59
CA ARG A 208 16.43 1.46 11.85
C ARG A 208 15.22 2.38 11.95
N SER A 209 14.14 2.04 11.25
CA SER A 209 12.92 2.86 11.21
C SER A 209 11.72 2.11 10.61
N PRO A 210 10.48 2.32 11.12
CA PRO A 210 9.30 1.56 10.75
C PRO A 210 8.61 2.05 9.46
N ILE A 211 9.37 2.37 8.41
CA ILE A 211 8.84 3.00 7.20
C ILE A 211 7.87 2.08 6.44
N PHE A 212 8.24 0.81 6.24
CA PHE A 212 7.35 -0.17 5.61
C PHE A 212 6.15 -0.52 6.50
N LEU A 213 6.34 -0.54 7.83
CA LEU A 213 5.22 -0.72 8.78
C LEU A 213 4.20 0.41 8.65
N GLN A 214 4.64 1.67 8.58
CA GLN A 214 3.73 2.81 8.35
C GLN A 214 2.96 2.69 7.03
N PHE A 215 3.60 2.17 5.98
CA PHE A 215 2.91 1.90 4.72
C PHE A 215 1.79 0.86 4.90
N ILE A 216 2.09 -0.28 5.54
CA ILE A 216 1.09 -1.32 5.79
C ILE A 216 -0.03 -0.81 6.71
N ASP A 217 0.28 0.03 7.71
CA ASP A 217 -0.73 0.71 8.54
C ASP A 217 -1.64 1.59 7.67
N CYS A 218 -1.09 2.43 6.78
CA CYS A 218 -1.88 3.22 5.84
C CYS A 218 -2.78 2.34 4.93
N VAL A 219 -2.31 1.17 4.51
CA VAL A 219 -3.12 0.20 3.74
C VAL A 219 -4.27 -0.34 4.59
N TRP A 220 -4.01 -0.65 5.87
CA TRP A 220 -5.04 -1.06 6.81
C TRP A 220 -6.08 0.04 7.06
N GLN A 221 -5.67 1.31 7.20
CA GLN A 221 -6.61 2.44 7.30
C GLN A 221 -7.53 2.52 6.06
N MET A 222 -7.00 2.30 4.87
CA MET A 222 -7.80 2.28 3.64
C MET A 222 -8.74 1.07 3.59
N SER A 223 -8.29 -0.12 3.97
CA SER A 223 -9.17 -1.31 3.96
C SER A 223 -10.32 -1.20 4.97
N LYS A 224 -10.10 -0.49 6.08
CA LYS A 224 -11.13 -0.14 7.06
C LYS A 224 -12.19 0.82 6.48
N GLN A 225 -11.76 1.85 5.75
CA GLN A 225 -12.68 2.82 5.14
C GLN A 225 -13.38 2.28 3.88
N PHE A 226 -12.77 1.30 3.20
CA PHE A 226 -13.28 0.68 1.98
C PHE A 226 -13.34 -0.86 2.11
N PRO A 227 -14.28 -1.39 2.92
CA PRO A 227 -14.29 -2.80 3.31
C PRO A 227 -14.48 -3.80 2.17
N THR A 228 -14.96 -3.35 1.00
CA THR A 228 -15.17 -4.21 -0.19
C THR A 228 -14.12 -4.00 -1.28
N ALA A 229 -13.18 -3.06 -1.11
CA ALA A 229 -12.32 -2.63 -2.21
C ALA A 229 -11.01 -3.41 -2.34
N PHE A 230 -10.62 -4.19 -1.33
CA PHE A 230 -9.38 -4.97 -1.27
C PHE A 230 -9.68 -6.46 -1.24
N GLU A 231 -9.01 -7.25 -2.09
CA GLU A 231 -9.14 -8.72 -2.13
C GLU A 231 -8.51 -9.36 -0.90
N PHE A 232 -7.48 -8.73 -0.34
CA PHE A 232 -6.82 -9.22 0.86
C PHE A 232 -7.49 -8.72 2.15
N ASN A 233 -7.39 -9.53 3.20
CA ASN A 233 -7.91 -9.20 4.53
C ASN A 233 -6.81 -8.68 5.48
N GLU A 234 -7.17 -8.42 6.73
CA GLU A 234 -6.23 -7.93 7.76
C GLU A 234 -5.13 -8.96 8.08
N GLN A 235 -5.46 -10.26 8.08
CA GLN A 235 -4.50 -11.34 8.33
C GLN A 235 -3.36 -11.35 7.30
N PHE A 236 -3.64 -11.05 6.04
CA PHE A 236 -2.62 -10.89 5.00
C PHE A 236 -1.59 -9.80 5.37
N LEU A 237 -2.05 -8.63 5.80
CA LEU A 237 -1.19 -7.52 6.18
C LEU A 237 -0.36 -7.85 7.44
N ILE A 238 -0.97 -8.49 8.44
CA ILE A 238 -0.26 -8.95 9.65
C ILE A 238 0.80 -10.00 9.29
N THR A 239 0.47 -10.96 8.42
CA THR A 239 1.42 -12.01 7.98
C THR A 239 2.61 -11.40 7.23
N ILE A 240 2.40 -10.37 6.40
CA ILE A 240 3.49 -9.62 5.77
C ILE A 240 4.40 -9.00 6.83
N LEU A 241 3.83 -8.35 7.86
CA LEU A 241 4.60 -7.71 8.92
C LEU A 241 5.32 -8.72 9.81
N ASP A 242 4.74 -9.89 10.09
CA ASP A 242 5.43 -10.94 10.84
C ASP A 242 6.66 -11.45 10.07
N HIS A 243 6.52 -11.64 8.75
CA HIS A 243 7.61 -12.10 7.89
C HIS A 243 8.58 -11.01 7.43
N LEU A 244 8.24 -9.73 7.64
CA LEU A 244 9.20 -8.61 7.55
C LEU A 244 10.34 -8.77 8.56
N TYR A 245 10.02 -9.23 9.78
CA TYR A 245 11.00 -9.40 10.86
C TYR A 245 11.56 -10.81 10.95
N SER A 246 10.82 -11.84 10.51
CA SER A 246 11.18 -13.24 10.80
C SER A 246 12.40 -13.76 10.03
N CYS A 247 12.80 -13.09 8.94
CA CYS A 247 13.85 -13.55 8.01
C CYS A 247 13.67 -15.00 7.50
N ARG A 248 12.45 -15.53 7.54
CA ARG A 248 12.14 -16.90 7.08
C ARG A 248 12.21 -17.01 5.56
N PHE A 249 11.90 -15.92 4.87
CA PHE A 249 11.84 -15.82 3.41
C PHE A 249 12.85 -14.78 2.92
N GLY A 250 13.27 -14.92 1.67
CA GLY A 250 14.16 -13.94 1.02
C GLY A 250 13.49 -12.64 0.63
N THR A 251 12.15 -12.58 0.67
CA THR A 251 11.35 -11.46 0.15
C THR A 251 11.80 -10.11 0.68
N PHE A 252 12.12 -9.98 1.97
CA PHE A 252 12.53 -8.69 2.57
C PHE A 252 14.02 -8.60 2.91
N LEU A 253 14.86 -9.57 2.52
CA LEU A 253 16.30 -9.51 2.82
C LEU A 253 17.06 -8.52 1.93
N TYR A 254 18.18 -7.98 2.41
CA TYR A 254 19.05 -7.04 1.68
C TYR A 254 18.40 -5.69 1.35
N ASN A 255 19.19 -4.80 0.71
CA ASN A 255 18.84 -3.39 0.53
C ASN A 255 18.58 -2.97 -0.93
N SER A 256 18.87 -3.81 -1.91
CA SER A 256 18.68 -3.49 -3.32
C SER A 256 18.54 -4.75 -4.18
N GLU A 257 17.93 -4.61 -5.35
CA GLU A 257 17.82 -5.67 -6.35
C GLU A 257 19.20 -6.20 -6.77
N SER A 258 20.17 -5.31 -6.99
CA SER A 258 21.54 -5.67 -7.33
C SER A 258 22.17 -6.60 -6.28
N LEU A 259 22.03 -6.28 -4.99
CA LEU A 259 22.59 -7.10 -3.92
C LEU A 259 21.86 -8.46 -3.82
N ARG A 260 20.53 -8.48 -4.01
CA ARG A 260 19.75 -9.73 -4.04
C ARG A 260 20.15 -10.64 -5.19
N GLY A 261 20.44 -10.07 -6.36
CA GLY A 261 20.96 -10.80 -7.52
C GLY A 261 22.35 -11.39 -7.24
N LYS A 262 23.26 -10.58 -6.68
CA LYS A 262 24.60 -11.02 -6.29
C LYS A 262 24.56 -12.19 -5.30
N GLU A 263 23.67 -12.11 -4.31
CA GLU A 263 23.52 -13.14 -3.28
C GLU A 263 22.67 -14.34 -3.73
N LYS A 264 22.08 -14.27 -4.93
CA LYS A 264 21.22 -15.30 -5.53
C LYS A 264 20.03 -15.66 -4.64
N VAL A 265 19.35 -14.64 -4.12
CA VAL A 265 18.27 -14.80 -3.13
C VAL A 265 17.16 -15.70 -3.64
N THR A 266 16.78 -15.56 -4.91
CA THR A 266 15.72 -16.37 -5.55
C THR A 266 16.09 -17.84 -5.70
N GLU A 267 17.37 -18.18 -5.72
CA GLU A 267 17.86 -19.57 -5.78
C GLU A 267 18.03 -20.17 -4.39
N LYS A 268 18.41 -19.36 -3.40
CA LYS A 268 18.80 -19.82 -2.05
C LYS A 268 17.67 -19.74 -1.02
N THR A 269 16.58 -19.05 -1.32
CA THR A 269 15.50 -18.80 -0.35
C THR A 269 14.13 -18.92 -1.01
N LEU A 270 13.10 -19.16 -0.19
CA LEU A 270 11.72 -19.12 -0.64
C LEU A 270 11.18 -17.69 -0.62
N SER A 271 10.19 -17.42 -1.47
CA SER A 271 9.40 -16.20 -1.43
C SER A 271 8.26 -16.33 -0.41
N LEU A 272 7.99 -15.26 0.34
CA LEU A 272 6.78 -15.11 1.16
C LEU A 272 5.52 -15.30 0.31
N TRP A 273 5.52 -14.79 -0.92
CA TRP A 273 4.40 -14.89 -1.84
C TRP A 273 4.08 -16.37 -2.18
N SER A 274 5.08 -17.26 -2.15
CA SER A 274 4.84 -18.70 -2.34
C SER A 274 4.03 -19.32 -1.21
N LEU A 275 4.22 -18.85 0.04
CA LEU A 275 3.40 -19.27 1.19
C LEU A 275 2.00 -18.66 1.12
N ILE A 276 1.90 -17.36 0.86
CA ILE A 276 0.61 -16.68 0.85
C ILE A 276 -0.28 -17.26 -0.25
N ASN A 277 0.24 -17.43 -1.46
CA ASN A 277 -0.53 -17.91 -2.60
C ASN A 277 -0.88 -19.40 -2.51
N SER A 278 -0.14 -20.22 -1.76
CA SER A 278 -0.53 -21.61 -1.52
C SER A 278 -1.69 -21.75 -0.52
N GLU A 279 -1.94 -20.71 0.30
CA GLU A 279 -3.01 -20.66 1.29
C GLU A 279 -3.95 -19.45 1.06
N LYS A 280 -4.15 -19.06 -0.22
CA LYS A 280 -4.82 -17.82 -0.61
C LYS A 280 -6.17 -17.58 0.08
N SER A 281 -6.95 -18.64 0.31
CA SER A 281 -8.26 -18.56 0.97
C SER A 281 -8.21 -17.96 2.39
N LYS A 282 -7.12 -18.16 3.14
CA LYS A 282 -6.94 -17.57 4.48
C LYS A 282 -6.78 -16.06 4.44
N TYR A 283 -6.33 -15.53 3.30
CA TYR A 283 -5.97 -14.14 3.10
C TYR A 283 -7.04 -13.37 2.32
N THR A 284 -8.05 -14.06 1.78
CA THR A 284 -9.11 -13.44 0.97
C THR A 284 -10.18 -12.76 1.83
N ASN A 285 -10.58 -11.57 1.40
CA ASN A 285 -11.74 -10.82 1.85
C ASN A 285 -13.03 -11.33 1.14
N PRO A 286 -14.00 -11.93 1.85
CA PRO A 286 -15.30 -12.36 1.32
C PRO A 286 -16.13 -11.21 0.77
N PHE A 287 -15.91 -10.00 1.26
CA PHE A 287 -16.66 -8.81 0.83
C PHE A 287 -16.02 -8.12 -0.37
N TYR A 288 -14.90 -8.65 -0.87
CA TYR A 288 -14.23 -8.06 -2.01
C TYR A 288 -15.15 -8.04 -3.24
N THR A 289 -15.36 -6.84 -3.75
CA THR A 289 -16.06 -6.59 -5.01
C THR A 289 -15.06 -6.00 -5.98
N LYS A 290 -14.88 -6.65 -7.14
CA LYS A 290 -13.99 -6.15 -8.20
C LYS A 290 -14.59 -4.89 -8.81
N GLU A 291 -14.10 -3.74 -8.40
CA GLU A 291 -14.48 -2.43 -8.95
C GLU A 291 -13.41 -1.98 -9.96
N LEU A 292 -13.73 -2.03 -11.25
CA LEU A 292 -12.84 -1.57 -12.30
C LEU A 292 -12.78 -0.03 -12.30
N ASN A 293 -11.57 0.52 -12.38
CA ASN A 293 -11.28 1.95 -12.63
C ASN A 293 -11.84 2.95 -11.61
N ARG A 294 -12.30 2.51 -10.42
CA ARG A 294 -12.72 3.41 -9.36
C ARG A 294 -11.52 3.84 -8.50
N ALA A 295 -11.21 5.13 -8.49
CA ALA A 295 -10.25 5.69 -7.56
C ALA A 295 -10.79 5.72 -6.12
N LEU A 296 -9.94 5.46 -5.13
CA LEU A 296 -10.27 5.54 -3.70
C LEU A 296 -9.65 6.78 -3.08
N TYR A 297 -10.45 7.56 -2.36
CA TYR A 297 -9.99 8.75 -1.64
C TYR A 297 -10.30 8.60 -0.15
N PRO A 298 -9.39 8.03 0.66
CA PRO A 298 -9.61 7.90 2.10
C PRO A 298 -9.65 9.28 2.78
N VAL A 299 -10.31 9.34 3.94
CA VAL A 299 -10.33 10.52 4.79
C VAL A 299 -9.11 10.49 5.72
N ALA A 300 -8.09 11.28 5.40
CA ALA A 300 -6.89 11.46 6.24
C ALA A 300 -7.15 12.48 7.37
N SER A 301 -7.94 12.08 8.36
CA SER A 301 -8.30 12.91 9.52
C SER A 301 -8.15 12.13 10.82
N MET A 302 -7.69 12.78 11.88
CA MET A 302 -7.59 12.17 13.23
C MET A 302 -8.93 11.62 13.74
N ARG A 303 -10.07 12.06 13.18
CA ARG A 303 -11.41 11.54 13.51
C ARG A 303 -11.76 10.23 12.80
N HIS A 304 -11.02 9.87 11.75
CA HIS A 304 -11.30 8.71 10.89
C HIS A 304 -10.18 7.68 10.90
N LEU A 305 -8.98 8.07 11.35
CA LEU A 305 -7.87 7.17 11.53
C LEU A 305 -7.97 6.51 12.91
N GLU A 306 -7.77 5.20 12.92
CA GLU A 306 -7.83 4.39 14.13
C GLU A 306 -6.43 3.86 14.47
N LEU A 307 -6.17 3.59 15.75
CA LEU A 307 -5.00 2.79 16.10
C LEU A 307 -5.27 1.34 15.67
N TRP A 308 -4.32 0.73 14.96
CA TRP A 308 -4.42 -0.67 14.55
C TRP A 308 -4.23 -1.65 15.73
N VAL A 309 -5.30 -1.85 16.51
CA VAL A 309 -5.30 -2.64 17.74
C VAL A 309 -4.81 -4.07 17.51
N HIS A 310 -5.27 -4.75 16.45
CA HIS A 310 -4.89 -6.13 16.13
C HIS A 310 -3.43 -6.31 15.71
N TYR A 311 -2.68 -5.23 15.49
CA TYR A 311 -1.24 -5.31 15.28
C TYR A 311 -0.47 -4.80 16.51
N TYR A 312 -0.74 -3.59 16.96
CA TYR A 312 0.05 -2.94 18.02
C TYR A 312 -0.22 -3.50 19.42
N ILE A 313 -1.41 -4.05 19.67
CA ILE A 313 -1.85 -4.49 21.02
C ILE A 313 -2.20 -5.99 21.05
N ARG A 314 -1.88 -6.74 19.98
CA ARG A 314 -2.23 -8.18 19.83
C ARG A 314 -1.67 -9.13 20.89
N TRP A 315 -0.65 -8.68 21.63
CA TRP A 315 -0.01 -9.47 22.68
C TRP A 315 -0.52 -9.14 24.09
N ASN A 316 -1.40 -8.15 24.24
CA ASN A 316 -1.96 -7.81 25.54
C ASN A 316 -2.89 -8.95 26.02
N PRO A 317 -2.59 -9.62 27.14
CA PRO A 317 -3.37 -10.76 27.61
C PRO A 317 -4.85 -10.43 27.90
N ARG A 318 -5.17 -9.19 28.29
CA ARG A 318 -6.56 -8.77 28.56
C ARG A 318 -7.38 -8.64 27.29
N ILE A 319 -6.78 -8.15 26.20
CA ILE A 319 -7.44 -8.05 24.89
C ILE A 319 -7.53 -9.44 24.23
N ARG A 320 -6.49 -10.26 24.37
CA ARG A 320 -6.50 -11.64 23.84
C ARG A 320 -7.55 -12.55 24.49
N GLN A 321 -8.02 -12.21 25.70
CA GLN A 321 -9.11 -12.91 26.39
C GLN A 321 -10.50 -12.41 25.99
N GLN A 322 -10.62 -11.26 25.33
CA GLN A 322 -11.89 -10.81 24.78
C GLN A 322 -12.23 -11.67 23.55
N GLN A 323 -13.48 -12.10 23.46
CA GLN A 323 -14.04 -12.89 22.34
C GLN A 323 -13.63 -12.27 20.99
N PRO A 324 -13.43 -13.09 19.92
CA PRO A 324 -13.13 -12.54 18.62
C PRO A 324 -14.19 -11.50 18.24
N ASN A 325 -13.74 -10.41 17.61
CA ASN A 325 -14.59 -9.28 17.26
C ASN A 325 -15.91 -9.81 16.64
N PRO A 326 -17.11 -9.43 17.14
CA PRO A 326 -18.37 -9.91 16.60
C PRO A 326 -18.48 -9.75 15.08
N VAL A 327 -17.83 -8.73 14.51
CA VAL A 327 -17.72 -8.51 13.06
C VAL A 327 -16.85 -9.58 12.39
N GLU A 328 -15.75 -9.98 13.01
CA GLU A 328 -14.85 -11.04 12.52
C GLU A 328 -15.47 -12.43 12.67
N GLN A 329 -16.21 -12.69 13.76
CA GLN A 329 -17.04 -13.90 13.87
C GLN A 329 -18.07 -13.95 12.75
N ARG A 330 -18.81 -12.86 12.54
CA ARG A 330 -19.80 -12.77 11.46
C ARG A 330 -19.17 -12.93 10.08
N TYR A 331 -17.97 -12.40 9.90
CA TYR A 331 -17.16 -12.55 8.69
C TYR A 331 -16.82 -14.02 8.41
N MET A 332 -16.39 -14.77 9.44
CA MET A 332 -16.09 -16.20 9.32
C MET A 332 -17.36 -17.04 9.04
N GLU A 333 -18.49 -16.70 9.67
CA GLU A 333 -19.78 -17.33 9.37
C GLU A 333 -20.20 -17.13 7.91
N LEU A 334 -20.06 -15.90 7.39
CA LEU A 334 -20.42 -15.57 6.02
C LEU A 334 -19.50 -16.26 5.00
N LEU A 335 -18.21 -16.40 5.31
CA LEU A 335 -17.27 -17.19 4.51
C LEU A 335 -17.69 -18.66 4.45
N ALA A 336 -17.97 -19.27 5.60
CA ALA A 336 -18.41 -20.66 5.66
C ALA A 336 -19.73 -20.87 4.89
N LEU A 337 -20.65 -19.92 4.97
CA LEU A 337 -21.93 -19.97 4.25
C LEU A 337 -21.74 -19.81 2.74
N ARG A 338 -20.88 -18.89 2.29
CA ARG A 338 -20.52 -18.74 0.87
C ARG A 338 -19.92 -20.03 0.32
N ASP A 339 -18.98 -20.61 1.05
CA ASP A 339 -18.31 -21.85 0.61
C ASP A 339 -19.31 -23.02 0.55
N ASP A 340 -20.28 -23.07 1.46
CA ASP A 340 -21.38 -24.04 1.39
C ASP A 340 -22.26 -23.84 0.16
N TYR A 341 -22.64 -22.60 -0.14
CA TYR A 341 -23.44 -22.30 -1.34
C TYR A 341 -22.67 -22.59 -2.63
N MET A 342 -21.38 -22.30 -2.68
CA MET A 342 -20.54 -22.61 -3.84
C MET A 342 -20.44 -24.12 -4.08
N ARG A 343 -20.23 -24.93 -3.03
CA ARG A 343 -20.25 -26.39 -3.14
C ARG A 343 -21.59 -26.91 -3.65
N ARG A 344 -22.71 -26.41 -3.11
CA ARG A 344 -24.05 -26.79 -3.59
C ARG A 344 -24.28 -26.40 -5.04
N LEU A 345 -23.77 -25.24 -5.47
CA LEU A 345 -23.88 -24.80 -6.85
C LEU A 345 -23.10 -25.74 -7.79
N GLU A 346 -21.88 -26.13 -7.42
CA GLU A 346 -21.07 -27.10 -8.17
C GLU A 346 -21.75 -28.47 -8.27
N GLU A 347 -22.28 -28.98 -7.16
CA GLU A 347 -23.05 -30.24 -7.12
C GLU A 347 -24.28 -30.19 -8.05
N LEU A 348 -25.02 -29.08 -8.03
CA LEU A 348 -26.17 -28.86 -8.90
C LEU A 348 -25.76 -28.77 -10.38
N GLN A 349 -24.65 -28.10 -10.70
CA GLN A 349 -24.15 -28.00 -12.07
C GLN A 349 -23.67 -29.36 -12.61
N ILE A 350 -22.99 -30.18 -11.79
CA ILE A 350 -22.60 -31.54 -12.14
C ILE A 350 -23.83 -32.43 -12.36
N THR A 351 -24.83 -32.31 -11.48
CA THR A 351 -26.09 -33.05 -11.59
C THR A 351 -26.88 -32.64 -12.83
N ASN A 352 -26.83 -31.37 -13.23
CA ASN A 352 -27.51 -30.89 -14.43
C ASN A 352 -26.78 -31.33 -15.70
N ASN A 353 -25.45 -31.28 -15.74
CA ASN A 353 -24.65 -31.77 -16.87
C ASN A 353 -24.78 -33.29 -17.07
N SER A 354 -24.85 -34.07 -15.99
CA SER A 354 -25.08 -35.53 -16.06
C SER A 354 -26.50 -35.90 -16.52
N LYS A 355 -27.51 -35.07 -16.19
CA LYS A 355 -28.87 -35.21 -16.74
C LYS A 355 -28.91 -34.87 -18.24
N ILE A 356 -28.18 -33.84 -18.68
CA ILE A 356 -28.10 -33.46 -20.09
C ILE A 356 -27.40 -34.55 -20.92
N SER A 357 -26.29 -35.11 -20.44
CA SER A 357 -25.59 -36.22 -21.12
C SER A 357 -26.43 -37.50 -21.22
N ASN A 358 -27.28 -37.77 -20.23
CA ASN A 358 -28.22 -38.89 -20.27
C ASN A 358 -29.44 -38.62 -21.18
N SER A 359 -29.83 -37.36 -21.35
CA SER A 359 -30.94 -36.97 -22.25
C SER A 359 -30.56 -36.96 -23.74
N SER A 360 -29.27 -36.78 -24.08
CA SER A 360 -28.78 -36.90 -25.46
C SER A 360 -28.74 -38.32 -26.02
N ALA A 361 -28.99 -39.35 -25.18
CA ALA A 361 -29.13 -40.74 -25.63
C ALA A 361 -30.59 -41.12 -25.96
N SER A 362 -31.56 -40.22 -25.76
CA SER A 362 -32.95 -40.52 -26.10
C SER A 362 -33.76 -39.26 -26.42
N SER A 363 -33.94 -38.96 -27.70
CA SER A 363 -35.22 -38.49 -28.21
C SER A 363 -35.26 -38.46 -29.73
N ALA A 364 -36.14 -39.28 -30.31
CA ALA A 364 -36.95 -38.87 -31.45
C ALA A 364 -38.28 -38.33 -30.88
N SER A 365 -38.63 -37.12 -31.33
CA SER A 365 -39.83 -36.28 -31.14
C SER A 365 -41.19 -37.04 -31.32
N PRO A 366 -42.40 -36.46 -31.00
CA PRO A 366 -42.72 -35.03 -31.16
C PRO A 366 -43.78 -34.33 -30.26
N SER A 367 -43.67 -32.99 -30.30
CA SER A 367 -44.70 -31.93 -30.25
C SER A 367 -45.78 -31.94 -29.15
N GLN A 368 -45.76 -30.93 -28.27
CA GLN A 368 -47.01 -30.33 -27.77
C GLN A 368 -46.84 -28.87 -27.31
N MET A 369 -47.95 -28.15 -27.42
CA MET A 369 -48.12 -26.70 -27.55
C MET A 369 -47.72 -25.86 -26.34
N MET A 370 -47.31 -24.63 -26.63
CA MET A 370 -47.14 -23.53 -25.68
C MET A 370 -48.42 -23.25 -24.89
N SER A 371 -48.29 -23.06 -23.58
CA SER A 371 -49.18 -22.20 -22.80
C SER A 371 -48.34 -21.17 -22.04
N GLN A 372 -48.64 -19.90 -22.29
CA GLN A 372 -48.14 -18.78 -21.51
C GLN A 372 -48.74 -18.85 -20.10
N VAL A 373 -47.88 -18.72 -19.08
CA VAL A 373 -48.32 -18.39 -17.72
C VAL A 373 -47.65 -17.08 -17.32
N GLN A 374 -48.47 -16.04 -17.23
CA GLN A 374 -48.20 -14.77 -16.56
C GLN A 374 -47.88 -15.00 -15.09
N THR A 375 -46.82 -14.37 -14.58
CA THR A 375 -46.61 -14.18 -13.14
C THR A 375 -47.21 -12.85 -12.71
N HIS A 376 -48.06 -12.89 -11.69
CA HIS A 376 -48.50 -11.73 -10.90
C HIS A 376 -47.67 -11.66 -9.62
N PHE A 377 -47.20 -10.44 -9.33
CA PHE A 377 -46.43 -9.95 -8.18
C PHE A 377 -44.92 -10.20 -8.18
#